data_AF-A0A0A9YXI0-F1
#
_entry.id   AF-A0A0A9YXI0-F1
#
_cell.length_a   1.000
_cell.length_b   1.000
_cell.length_c   1.000
_cell.angle_alpha   90.00
_cell.angle_beta   90.00
_cell.angle_gamma   90.00
#
_symmetry.space_group_name_H-M   'P 1'
#
loop_
_entity.id
_entity.type
_entity.pdbx_description
1 polymer ?
#
loop_
_entity_poly.entity_id
_entity_poly.type
_entity_poly.pdbx_seq_one_letter_code
_entity_poly.pdbx_strand_id
1 'polypeptide(L)'
;MDVSLIADRRGDESLNAFIYNEEKTLLWLQTKLERLIAVLKEKNINTSKTVAISANFVKNEDDEDSGVNYMRYAYGMLLDYIPEALATKLAEFIKLPPEPEKSNKRKEIVSPARPNGKKSKVDEEEEDNYEAKSSVPKQDKKTPSAKEQALAKAAKGTKSISSFFKKK
;
A
#
# COMPACT_ATOMS: atom_id res chain seq x y z
N MET A 1 30.27 14.84 17.80
CA MET A 1 29.82 13.45 18.10
C MET A 1 30.83 12.86 19.06
N ASP A 2 30.40 12.23 20.13
CA ASP A 2 31.31 11.47 21.01
C ASP A 2 31.46 10.05 20.44
N VAL A 3 32.69 9.71 20.02
CA VAL A 3 33.03 8.42 19.39
C VAL A 3 33.05 7.28 20.42
N SER A 4 33.23 7.60 21.70
CA SER A 4 33.25 6.66 22.82
C SER A 4 31.95 5.86 23.00
N LEU A 5 30.86 6.36 22.41
CA LEU A 5 29.53 5.77 22.40
C LEU A 5 29.37 4.59 21.42
N ILE A 6 30.26 4.47 20.42
CA ILE A 6 30.21 3.44 19.35
C ILE A 6 31.53 2.67 19.21
N ALA A 7 32.56 3.05 19.96
CA ALA A 7 33.89 2.49 19.89
C ALA A 7 34.54 2.40 21.27
N ASP A 8 35.49 1.48 21.40
CA ASP A 8 36.38 1.36 22.54
C ASP A 8 37.68 2.10 22.28
N ARG A 9 38.09 2.95 23.23
CA ARG A 9 39.40 3.60 23.19
C ARG A 9 40.48 2.56 23.49
N ARG A 10 41.55 2.57 22.70
CA ARG A 10 42.74 1.72 22.88
C ARG A 10 43.99 2.60 22.86
N GLY A 11 44.95 2.29 23.74
CA GLY A 11 46.19 3.05 23.84
C GLY A 11 46.12 4.20 24.85
N ASP A 12 47.17 5.02 24.82
CA ASP A 12 47.45 6.08 25.80
C ASP A 12 46.53 7.31 25.65
N GLU A 13 46.44 8.15 26.69
CA GLU A 13 45.58 9.35 26.68
C GLU A 13 46.00 10.40 25.64
N SER A 14 47.27 10.37 25.22
CA SER A 14 47.82 11.16 24.12
C SER A 14 47.40 10.67 22.72
N LEU A 15 47.00 9.39 22.59
CA LEU A 15 46.70 8.74 21.31
C LEU A 15 45.19 8.51 21.16
N ASN A 16 44.61 9.05 20.08
CA ASN A 16 43.19 8.89 19.75
C ASN A 16 42.95 7.64 18.88
N ALA A 17 43.34 6.47 19.40
CA ALA A 17 43.04 5.20 18.75
C ALA A 17 41.74 4.58 19.29
N PHE A 18 40.86 4.21 18.37
CA PHE A 18 39.52 3.67 18.65
C PHE A 18 39.29 2.40 17.84
N ILE A 19 38.67 1.39 18.46
CA ILE A 19 38.22 0.16 17.81
C ILE A 19 36.69 0.14 17.83
N TYR A 20 36.07 -0.10 16.68
CA TYR A 20 34.62 -0.21 16.55
C TYR A 20 34.07 -1.30 17.49
N ASN A 21 33.01 -0.98 18.24
CA ASN A 21 32.32 -1.92 19.11
C ASN A 21 30.84 -1.98 18.69
N GLU A 22 30.40 -3.16 18.27
CA GLU A 22 29.06 -3.38 17.75
C GLU A 22 27.99 -3.33 18.85
N GLU A 23 28.24 -3.89 20.03
CA GLU A 23 27.30 -3.89 21.16
C GLU A 23 27.02 -2.46 21.65
N LYS A 24 28.08 -1.65 21.78
CA LYS A 24 27.97 -0.21 22.07
C LYS A 24 27.16 0.52 21.01
N THR A 25 27.39 0.20 19.73
CA THR A 25 26.66 0.79 18.61
C THR A 25 25.18 0.44 18.66
N LEU A 26 24.81 -0.81 18.96
CA LEU A 26 23.42 -1.23 19.13
C LEU A 26 22.73 -0.51 20.31
N LEU A 27 23.39 -0.40 21.46
CA LEU A 27 22.87 0.34 22.63
C LEU A 27 22.69 1.85 22.33
N TRP A 28 23.63 2.44 21.58
CA TRP A 28 23.53 3.82 21.13
C TRP A 28 22.38 4.01 20.14
N LEU A 29 22.19 3.10 19.18
CA LEU A 29 21.08 3.11 18.23
C LEU A 29 19.73 2.94 18.94
N GLN A 30 19.62 2.06 19.93
CA GLN A 30 18.42 1.97 20.80
C GLN A 30 18.13 3.32 21.46
N THR A 31 19.15 3.95 22.07
CA THR A 31 19.01 5.27 22.71
C THR A 31 18.56 6.36 21.70
N LYS A 32 18.96 6.25 20.43
CA LYS A 32 18.48 7.15 19.36
C LYS A 32 17.04 6.86 18.97
N LEU A 33 16.66 5.59 18.88
CA LEU A 33 15.32 5.13 18.55
C LEU A 33 14.30 5.61 19.60
N GLU A 34 14.61 5.47 20.90
CA GLU A 34 13.79 5.95 22.01
C GLU A 34 13.58 7.46 21.98
N ARG A 35 14.64 8.23 21.70
CA ARG A 35 14.55 9.69 21.53
C ARG A 35 13.68 10.07 20.32
N LEU A 36 13.79 9.33 19.23
CA LEU A 36 12.98 9.56 18.04
C LEU A 36 11.49 9.30 18.34
N ILE A 37 11.17 8.22 19.05
CA ILE A 37 9.81 7.92 19.52
C ILE A 37 9.26 9.02 20.43
N ALA A 38 10.07 9.56 21.35
CA ALA A 38 9.67 10.67 22.20
C ALA A 38 9.29 11.92 21.37
N VAL A 39 10.13 12.30 20.40
CA VAL A 39 9.89 13.45 19.50
C VAL A 39 8.69 13.23 18.57
N LEU A 40 8.47 11.99 18.09
CA LEU A 40 7.30 11.66 17.27
C LEU A 40 5.99 11.82 18.06
N LYS A 41 5.98 11.40 19.33
CA LYS A 41 4.86 11.57 20.25
C LYS A 41 4.62 13.04 20.60
N GLU A 42 5.68 13.79 20.94
CA GLU A 42 5.62 15.24 21.23
C GLU A 42 5.01 16.01 20.06
N LYS A 43 5.46 15.73 18.83
CA LYS A 43 4.95 16.35 17.59
C LYS A 43 3.60 15.81 17.13
N ASN A 44 3.00 14.85 17.86
CA ASN A 44 1.72 14.22 17.53
C ASN A 44 1.66 13.69 16.08
N ILE A 45 2.77 13.13 15.59
CA ILE A 45 2.87 12.60 14.23
C ILE A 45 2.08 11.30 14.14
N ASN A 46 1.12 11.22 13.21
CA ASN A 46 0.39 9.99 12.94
C ASN A 46 1.32 8.90 12.38
N THR A 47 1.53 7.84 13.16
CA THR A 47 2.30 6.65 12.79
C THR A 47 1.43 5.45 12.41
N SER A 48 0.11 5.64 12.28
CA SER A 48 -0.79 4.59 11.81
C SER A 48 -0.42 4.13 10.39
N LYS A 49 -0.70 2.85 10.11
CA LYS A 49 -0.50 2.19 8.82
C LYS A 49 -1.36 2.83 7.70
N THR A 50 -2.41 3.57 8.05
CA THR A 50 -3.25 4.32 7.12
C THR A 50 -2.65 5.70 6.81
N VAL A 51 -2.21 5.88 5.56
CA VAL A 51 -1.56 7.11 5.06
C VAL A 51 -2.49 8.34 5.10
N ALA A 52 -3.81 8.14 5.15
CA ALA A 52 -4.80 9.21 5.18
C ALA A 52 -5.81 9.01 6.32
N ILE A 53 -5.85 9.96 7.26
CA ILE A 53 -6.94 10.13 8.21
C ILE A 53 -7.96 11.07 7.54
N SER A 54 -9.16 10.57 7.23
CA SER A 54 -10.27 11.43 6.79
C SER A 54 -10.89 12.14 8.00
N ALA A 55 -11.56 13.28 7.79
CA ALA A 55 -12.30 13.97 8.87
C ALA A 55 -13.39 13.11 9.53
N ASN A 56 -13.84 12.04 8.86
CA ASN A 56 -14.84 11.08 9.36
C ASN A 56 -14.20 9.81 9.94
N PHE A 57 -12.88 9.76 10.11
CA PHE A 57 -12.19 8.59 10.64
C PHE A 57 -12.33 8.51 12.17
N VAL A 58 -13.11 7.53 12.63
CA VAL A 58 -13.18 7.15 14.04
C VAL A 58 -12.08 6.13 14.31
N LYS A 59 -11.21 6.42 15.27
CA LYS A 59 -10.23 5.44 15.77
C LYS A 59 -10.97 4.36 16.56
N ASN A 60 -10.69 3.10 16.28
CA ASN A 60 -11.12 2.01 17.15
C ASN A 60 -10.09 1.85 18.28
N GLU A 61 -10.51 1.34 19.45
CA GLU A 61 -9.58 1.09 20.57
C GLU A 61 -8.53 0.03 20.22
N ASP A 62 -8.78 -0.84 19.22
CA ASP A 62 -7.77 -1.77 18.69
C ASP A 62 -6.59 -1.09 17.95
N ASP A 63 -6.68 0.22 17.62
CA ASP A 63 -5.54 1.01 17.11
C ASP A 63 -4.59 1.47 18.24
N GLU A 64 -4.86 1.12 19.52
CA GLU A 64 -4.01 1.43 20.70
C GLU A 64 -2.62 0.79 20.67
N ASP A 65 -2.30 -0.04 19.66
CA ASP A 65 -0.93 -0.51 19.37
C ASP A 65 0.03 0.62 18.86
N SER A 66 -0.37 1.87 19.13
CA SER A 66 0.37 3.13 19.11
C SER A 66 1.86 2.97 19.45
N GLY A 67 2.18 2.28 20.55
CA GLY A 67 3.58 2.03 20.96
C GLY A 67 4.41 1.32 19.90
N VAL A 68 3.89 0.23 19.33
CA VAL A 68 4.56 -0.57 18.29
C VAL A 68 4.58 0.18 16.96
N ASN A 69 3.53 0.94 16.63
CA ASN A 69 3.47 1.79 15.44
C ASN A 69 4.53 2.90 15.48
N TYR A 70 4.68 3.61 16.60
CA TYR A 70 5.78 4.58 16.78
C TYR A 70 7.16 3.92 16.70
N MET A 71 7.34 2.75 17.33
CA MET A 71 8.60 1.99 17.27
C MET A 71 8.98 1.63 15.84
N ARG A 72 8.05 1.08 15.05
CA ARG A 72 8.29 0.71 13.65
C ARG A 72 8.54 1.93 12.76
N TYR A 73 7.80 3.02 12.95
CA TYR A 73 8.01 4.25 12.18
C TYR A 73 9.38 4.88 12.46
N ALA A 74 9.76 4.96 13.74
CA ALA A 74 11.07 5.42 14.16
C ALA A 74 12.21 4.52 13.64
N TYR A 75 12.02 3.20 13.66
CA TYR A 75 12.97 2.24 13.08
C TYR A 75 13.12 2.45 11.58
N GLY A 76 12.02 2.60 10.83
CA GLY A 76 12.04 2.90 9.40
C GLY A 76 12.82 4.18 9.06
N MET A 77 12.64 5.26 9.84
CA MET A 77 13.44 6.49 9.70
C MET A 77 14.93 6.29 10.00
N LEU A 78 15.28 5.33 10.87
CA LEU A 78 16.68 5.05 11.23
C LEU A 78 17.40 4.28 10.11
N LEU A 79 16.68 3.41 9.38
CA LEU A 79 17.22 2.60 8.28
C LEU A 79 17.93 3.42 7.21
N ASP A 80 17.39 4.60 6.88
CA ASP A 80 17.95 5.50 5.85
C ASP A 80 19.37 6.00 6.19
N TYR A 81 19.82 5.83 7.43
CA TYR A 81 21.10 6.32 7.95
C TYR A 81 22.08 5.23 8.40
N ILE A 82 21.70 3.94 8.32
CA ILE A 82 22.54 2.81 8.77
C ILE A 82 22.64 1.71 7.68
N PRO A 83 23.74 0.94 7.62
CA PRO A 83 23.83 -0.18 6.71
C PRO A 83 22.86 -1.30 7.09
N GLU A 84 22.33 -2.01 6.11
CA GLU A 84 21.36 -3.11 6.27
C GLU A 84 21.84 -4.20 7.25
N ALA A 85 23.15 -4.50 7.27
CA ALA A 85 23.75 -5.46 8.18
C ALA A 85 23.75 -5.04 9.67
N LEU A 86 23.57 -3.75 9.98
CA LEU A 86 23.30 -3.27 11.34
C LEU A 86 21.80 -3.14 11.62
N ALA A 87 21.00 -2.86 10.59
CA ALA A 87 19.55 -2.81 10.70
C ALA A 87 18.96 -4.15 11.17
N THR A 88 19.34 -5.26 10.52
CA THR A 88 18.87 -6.60 10.90
C THR A 88 19.18 -6.94 12.36
N LYS A 89 20.43 -6.71 12.78
CA LYS A 89 20.88 -6.89 14.17
C LYS A 89 20.13 -6.00 15.15
N LEU A 90 19.83 -4.76 14.78
CA LEU A 90 19.04 -3.85 15.61
C LEU A 90 17.58 -4.33 15.73
N ALA A 91 16.96 -4.84 14.66
CA ALA A 91 15.61 -5.40 14.70
C ALA A 91 15.51 -6.62 15.63
N GLU A 92 16.51 -7.50 15.59
CA GLU A 92 16.66 -8.63 16.52
C GLU A 92 16.83 -8.15 17.97
N PHE A 93 17.71 -7.17 18.19
CA PHE A 93 18.01 -6.60 19.51
C PHE A 93 16.78 -5.95 20.16
N ILE A 94 16.02 -5.15 19.40
CA ILE A 94 14.80 -4.48 19.88
C ILE A 94 13.54 -5.39 19.83
N LYS A 95 13.66 -6.62 19.33
CA LYS A 95 12.59 -7.62 19.19
C LYS A 95 11.35 -7.08 18.44
N LEU A 96 11.56 -6.30 17.37
CA LEU A 96 10.45 -5.72 16.63
C LEU A 96 9.63 -6.83 15.96
N PRO A 97 8.29 -6.88 16.12
CA PRO A 97 7.47 -7.85 15.38
C PRO A 97 7.70 -7.68 13.87
N PRO A 98 7.79 -8.78 13.09
CA PRO A 98 7.99 -8.70 11.64
C PRO A 98 6.86 -7.90 10.97
N GLU A 99 7.14 -7.25 9.84
CA GLU A 99 6.08 -6.59 9.08
C GLU A 99 5.14 -7.68 8.51
N PRO A 100 3.83 -7.66 8.83
CA PRO A 100 2.90 -8.57 8.18
C PRO A 100 2.94 -8.24 6.69
N GLU A 101 3.23 -9.26 5.87
CA GLU A 101 3.52 -9.06 4.46
C GLU A 101 2.44 -8.19 3.80
N LYS A 102 2.89 -7.15 3.08
CA LYS A 102 2.02 -6.27 2.32
C LYS A 102 1.35 -7.10 1.22
N SER A 103 0.20 -7.70 1.55
CA SER A 103 -0.56 -8.48 0.58
C SER A 103 -0.87 -7.56 -0.60
N ASN A 104 -0.26 -7.85 -1.75
CA ASN A 104 -0.30 -6.99 -2.93
C ASN A 104 -1.66 -7.07 -3.65
N LYS A 105 -2.73 -6.81 -2.90
CA LYS A 105 -4.10 -6.61 -3.39
C LYS A 105 -4.33 -5.16 -3.84
N ARG A 106 -3.29 -4.47 -4.32
CA ARG A 106 -3.48 -3.38 -5.28
C ARG A 106 -3.99 -4.02 -6.57
N LYS A 107 -5.31 -4.14 -6.68
CA LYS A 107 -5.96 -4.46 -7.96
C LYS A 107 -5.39 -3.53 -9.01
N GLU A 108 -4.87 -4.10 -10.09
CA GLU A 108 -4.33 -3.32 -11.19
C GLU A 108 -5.40 -2.35 -11.68
N ILE A 109 -5.00 -1.09 -11.85
CA ILE A 109 -5.84 -0.08 -12.47
C ILE A 109 -5.88 -0.45 -13.94
N VAL A 110 -6.93 -1.15 -14.36
CA VAL A 110 -7.16 -1.52 -15.76
C VAL A 110 -7.30 -0.24 -16.57
N SER A 111 -6.22 0.14 -17.24
CA SER A 111 -6.20 1.14 -18.29
C SER A 111 -7.01 0.62 -19.48
N PRO A 112 -7.87 1.44 -20.11
CA PRO A 112 -8.78 0.97 -21.15
C PRO A 112 -8.05 0.82 -22.50
N ALA A 113 -7.33 -0.29 -22.66
CA ALA A 113 -6.76 -0.72 -23.94
C ALA A 113 -7.83 -1.35 -24.85
N ARG A 114 -7.68 -1.14 -26.16
CA ARG A 114 -8.68 -1.43 -27.21
C ARG A 114 -8.77 -2.93 -27.56
N PRO A 115 -9.89 -3.41 -28.13
CA PRO A 115 -10.08 -4.83 -28.42
C PRO A 115 -9.33 -5.30 -29.67
N ASN A 116 -8.46 -6.28 -29.49
CA ASN A 116 -7.94 -7.21 -30.50
C ASN A 116 -7.16 -8.30 -29.73
N GLY A 117 -7.22 -9.60 -30.01
CA GLY A 117 -8.02 -10.36 -30.96
C GLY A 117 -7.47 -11.80 -31.04
N LYS A 118 -8.32 -12.79 -31.32
CA LYS A 118 -7.97 -14.19 -31.69
C LYS A 118 -7.17 -15.05 -30.66
N LYS A 119 -7.84 -16.08 -30.14
CA LYS A 119 -7.37 -17.47 -30.30
C LYS A 119 -8.52 -18.32 -30.82
N SER A 120 -8.26 -19.13 -31.84
CA SER A 120 -9.24 -19.85 -32.64
C SER A 120 -8.85 -21.32 -32.78
N LYS A 121 -9.86 -22.20 -32.76
CA LYS A 121 -9.82 -23.58 -33.27
C LYS A 121 -11.30 -23.98 -33.49
N VAL A 122 -11.87 -23.88 -34.68
CA VAL A 122 -11.62 -24.63 -35.95
C VAL A 122 -12.02 -26.10 -35.83
N ASP A 123 -13.23 -26.38 -36.34
CA ASP A 123 -13.66 -27.40 -37.33
C ASP A 123 -14.77 -26.63 -38.13
N GLU A 124 -14.77 -26.45 -39.46
CA GLU A 124 -15.03 -27.43 -40.55
C GLU A 124 -16.38 -28.15 -40.35
N GLU A 125 -17.37 -28.16 -41.27
CA GLU A 125 -17.50 -27.72 -42.69
C GLU A 125 -18.78 -26.79 -42.81
N GLU A 126 -19.23 -26.18 -43.92
CA GLU A 126 -18.81 -26.07 -45.33
C GLU A 126 -19.26 -24.69 -45.96
N GLU A 127 -19.94 -24.66 -47.12
CA GLU A 127 -20.40 -23.51 -47.94
C GLU A 127 -21.82 -22.99 -47.57
N ASP A 128 -22.24 -21.73 -47.75
CA ASP A 128 -22.65 -21.15 -49.05
C ASP A 128 -22.96 -19.62 -48.98
N ASN A 129 -22.36 -18.84 -49.90
CA ASN A 129 -22.92 -17.77 -50.77
C ASN A 129 -23.84 -16.58 -50.26
N TYR A 130 -23.80 -15.50 -51.07
CA TYR A 130 -24.66 -14.31 -51.22
C TYR A 130 -24.88 -13.28 -50.06
N GLU A 131 -24.15 -12.17 -50.20
CA GLU A 131 -24.68 -10.81 -50.50
C GLU A 131 -25.69 -10.09 -49.55
N ALA A 132 -25.46 -8.78 -49.40
CA ALA A 132 -26.09 -7.94 -48.39
C ALA A 132 -27.58 -7.67 -48.61
N LYS A 133 -28.40 -7.90 -47.57
CA LYS A 133 -29.75 -7.31 -47.46
C LYS A 133 -30.00 -6.73 -46.06
N SER A 134 -30.48 -5.50 -46.05
CA SER A 134 -30.89 -4.76 -44.86
C SER A 134 -32.02 -5.47 -44.09
N SER A 135 -31.90 -5.58 -42.77
CA SER A 135 -33.04 -5.92 -41.91
C SER A 135 -33.07 -5.08 -40.63
N VAL A 136 -34.25 -4.55 -40.33
CA VAL A 136 -34.54 -3.76 -39.13
C VAL A 136 -34.58 -4.70 -37.92
N PRO A 137 -33.91 -4.41 -36.78
CA PRO A 137 -34.03 -5.25 -35.60
C PRO A 137 -35.43 -5.13 -34.99
N LYS A 138 -36.16 -6.24 -34.99
CA LYS A 138 -37.48 -6.36 -34.37
C LYS A 138 -37.39 -6.19 -32.85
N GLN A 139 -38.40 -5.54 -32.27
CA GLN A 139 -38.50 -5.37 -30.82
C GLN A 139 -39.05 -6.65 -30.16
N ASP A 140 -38.17 -7.52 -29.66
CA ASP A 140 -38.59 -8.61 -28.77
C ASP A 140 -38.91 -8.06 -27.38
N LYS A 141 -40.21 -7.85 -27.13
CA LYS A 141 -40.75 -7.46 -25.82
C LYS A 141 -40.69 -8.63 -24.83
N LYS A 142 -39.51 -8.91 -24.29
CA LYS A 142 -39.40 -9.71 -23.06
C LYS A 142 -40.05 -8.95 -21.91
N THR A 143 -41.00 -9.56 -21.22
CA THR A 143 -41.64 -8.99 -20.04
C THR A 143 -40.62 -8.90 -18.91
N PRO A 144 -40.35 -7.71 -18.33
CA PRO A 144 -39.28 -7.54 -17.36
C PRO A 144 -39.65 -8.24 -16.05
N SER A 145 -38.72 -9.04 -15.54
CA SER A 145 -38.84 -9.75 -14.27
C SER A 145 -39.04 -8.74 -13.12
N ALA A 146 -39.70 -9.17 -12.04
CA ALA A 146 -39.96 -8.31 -10.88
C ALA A 146 -38.66 -7.66 -10.33
N LYS A 147 -37.53 -8.36 -10.42
CA LYS A 147 -36.20 -7.87 -10.03
C LYS A 147 -35.67 -6.78 -10.98
N GLU A 148 -35.93 -6.88 -12.28
CA GLU A 148 -35.58 -5.85 -13.28
C GLU A 148 -36.46 -4.61 -13.11
N GLN A 149 -37.76 -4.78 -12.83
CA GLN A 149 -38.65 -3.67 -12.54
C GLN A 149 -38.25 -2.91 -11.26
N ALA A 150 -37.80 -3.63 -10.21
CA ALA A 150 -37.28 -3.00 -8.99
C ALA A 150 -36.02 -2.16 -9.27
N LEU A 151 -35.08 -2.70 -10.05
CA LEU A 151 -33.86 -2.00 -10.45
C LEU A 151 -34.16 -0.77 -11.34
N ALA A 152 -35.08 -0.90 -12.30
CA ALA A 152 -35.52 0.21 -13.14
C ALA A 152 -36.24 1.31 -12.35
N LYS A 153 -37.00 0.96 -11.30
CA LYS A 153 -37.62 1.93 -10.37
C LYS A 153 -36.56 2.67 -9.55
N ALA A 154 -35.52 1.98 -9.07
CA ALA A 154 -34.43 2.61 -8.32
C ALA A 154 -33.61 3.60 -9.18
N ALA A 155 -33.51 3.38 -10.49
CA ALA A 155 -32.89 4.31 -11.43
C ALA A 155 -33.78 5.50 -11.84
N LYS A 156 -35.05 5.56 -11.40
CA LYS A 156 -36.02 6.59 -11.82
C LYS A 156 -35.77 7.91 -11.09
N GLY A 157 -34.88 8.73 -11.63
CA GLY A 157 -34.54 10.06 -11.10
C GLY A 157 -33.08 10.46 -11.36
N THR A 158 -32.21 9.50 -11.68
CA THR A 158 -30.82 9.77 -12.06
C THR A 158 -30.68 9.95 -13.57
N LYS A 159 -29.79 10.84 -14.01
CA LYS A 159 -29.45 10.96 -15.43
C LYS A 159 -28.62 9.76 -15.84
N SER A 160 -29.02 9.06 -16.90
CA SER A 160 -28.22 7.99 -17.50
C SER A 160 -26.81 8.50 -17.86
N ILE A 161 -25.78 7.70 -17.59
CA ILE A 161 -24.38 8.06 -17.79
C ILE A 161 -24.10 8.50 -19.24
N SER A 162 -24.80 7.92 -20.22
CA SER A 162 -24.71 8.27 -21.64
C SER A 162 -25.12 9.72 -21.93
N SER A 163 -25.84 10.40 -21.01
CA SER A 163 -26.19 11.81 -21.14
C SER A 163 -25.01 12.75 -20.89
N PHE A 164 -23.96 12.30 -20.20
CA PHE A 164 -22.76 13.11 -19.92
C PHE A 164 -21.75 13.10 -21.08
N PHE A 165 -21.84 12.12 -21.98
CA PHE A 165 -20.96 11.97 -23.15
C PHE A 165 -21.56 12.48 -24.46
N LYS A 166 -22.76 13.08 -24.43
CA LYS A 166 -23.33 13.77 -25.59
C LYS A 166 -22.53 15.04 -25.86
N LYS A 167 -21.90 15.10 -27.03
CA LYS A 167 -21.22 16.30 -27.53
C LYS A 167 -22.24 17.45 -27.63
N LYS A 168 -21.85 18.64 -27.15
CA LYS A 168 -22.63 19.88 -27.33
C LYS A 168 -22.66 20.30 -28.80
#